data_AF-A3DB26-F1
#
_entry.id   AF-A3DB26-F1
#
_cell.length_a   1.000
_cell.length_b   1.000
_cell.length_c   1.000
_cell.angle_alpha   90.00
_cell.angle_beta   90.00
_cell.angle_gamma   90.00
#
_symmetry.space_group_name_H-M   'P 1'
#
loop_
_entity.id
_entity.type
_entity.pdbx_description
1 polymer ?
#
loop_
_entity_poly.entity_id
_entity_poly.type
_entity_poly.pdbx_seq_one_letter_code
_entity_poly.pdbx_strand_id
1 'polypeptide(L)'
;MNAQELYDHAVSLLAKRDYSSGELSRTLLRMTENSECVDSALQRLIVSGYLDDERLVIHLVDKHIRKKHGPTRIRQEVRQKGFWLYASLRGITNFCKLQWLSTMT
;
A
#
# COMPACT_ATOMS: atom_id res chain seq x y z
N MET A 1 9.58 -22.50 4.49
CA MET A 1 8.23 -22.03 4.83
C MET A 1 7.34 -22.29 3.63
N ASN A 2 6.13 -22.79 3.86
CA ASN A 2 5.14 -23.03 2.82
C ASN A 2 4.29 -21.77 2.58
N ALA A 3 3.62 -21.68 1.42
CA ALA A 3 2.75 -20.54 1.07
C ALA A 3 1.64 -20.29 2.11
N GLN A 4 1.11 -21.35 2.73
CA GLN A 4 0.07 -21.24 3.77
C GLN A 4 0.59 -20.58 5.05
N GLU A 5 1.79 -20.93 5.50
CA GLU A 5 2.40 -20.33 6.70
C GLU A 5 2.69 -18.84 6.49
N LEU A 6 3.15 -18.48 5.28
CA LEU A 6 3.37 -17.08 4.90
C LEU A 6 2.06 -16.29 4.87
N TYR A 7 0.98 -16.90 4.38
CA TYR A 7 -0.36 -16.31 4.40
C TYR A 7 -0.84 -16.03 5.82
N ASP A 8 -0.79 -17.03 6.71
CA ASP A 8 -1.25 -16.88 8.10
C ASP A 8 -0.42 -15.83 8.86
N HIS A 9 0.89 -15.76 8.57
CA HIS A 9 1.76 -14.74 9.13
C HIS A 9 1.43 -13.34 8.60
N ALA A 10 1.19 -13.20 7.30
CA ALA A 10 0.79 -11.95 6.69
C ALA A 10 -0.57 -11.43 7.20
N VAL A 11 -1.55 -12.31 7.40
CA VAL A 11 -2.83 -11.97 8.04
C VAL A 11 -2.59 -11.46 9.47
N SER A 12 -1.73 -12.12 10.24
CA SER A 12 -1.38 -11.71 11.60
C SER A 12 -0.67 -10.34 11.64
N LEU A 13 0.11 -10.01 10.61
CA LEU A 13 0.72 -8.69 10.46
C LEU A 13 -0.36 -7.64 10.14
N LEU A 14 -1.21 -7.89 9.14
CA LEU A 14 -2.31 -6.99 8.76
C LEU A 14 -3.27 -6.71 9.93
N ALA A 15 -3.50 -7.69 10.79
CA ALA A 15 -4.32 -7.50 12.00
C ALA A 15 -3.71 -6.51 13.00
N LYS A 16 -2.38 -6.37 13.03
CA LYS A 16 -1.69 -5.43 13.95
C LYS A 16 -1.61 -4.02 13.38
N ARG A 17 -1.45 -3.88 12.07
CA ARG A 17 -1.25 -2.59 11.40
C ARG A 17 -1.53 -2.72 9.90
N ASP A 18 -1.94 -1.62 9.28
CA ASP A 18 -1.99 -1.53 7.81
C ASP A 18 -0.58 -1.62 7.21
N TYR A 19 -0.33 -2.72 6.48
CA TYR A 19 0.87 -2.93 5.67
C TYR A 19 0.54 -2.74 4.19
N SER A 20 1.50 -2.21 3.41
CA SER A 20 1.40 -2.26 1.95
C SER A 20 1.79 -3.63 1.41
N SER A 21 1.34 -3.97 0.20
CA SER A 21 1.83 -5.17 -0.51
C SER A 21 3.35 -5.20 -0.61
N GLY A 22 3.98 -4.05 -0.85
CA GLY A 22 5.44 -3.92 -0.92
C GLY A 22 6.14 -4.15 0.41
N GLU A 23 5.56 -3.70 1.54
CA GLU A 23 6.10 -3.98 2.88
C GLU A 23 5.93 -5.45 3.26
N LEU A 24 4.78 -6.06 2.97
CA LEU A 24 4.55 -7.48 3.20
C LEU A 24 5.48 -8.34 2.35
N SER A 25 5.62 -8.03 1.06
CA SER A 25 6.56 -8.72 0.16
C SER A 25 7.98 -8.70 0.72
N ARG A 26 8.50 -7.53 1.10
CA ARG A 26 9.84 -7.40 1.70
C ARG A 26 9.97 -8.14 3.03
N THR A 27 8.93 -8.17 3.84
CA THR A 27 8.94 -8.83 5.15
C THR A 27 8.94 -10.35 4.98
N LEU A 28 8.10 -10.87 4.10
CA LEU A 28 8.02 -12.30 3.80
C LEU A 28 9.28 -12.80 3.08
N LEU A 29 9.84 -12.03 2.14
CA LEU A 29 11.11 -12.34 1.47
C LEU A 29 12.32 -12.35 2.42
N ARG A 30 12.24 -11.72 3.59
CA ARG A 30 13.26 -11.85 4.64
C ARG A 30 13.18 -13.18 5.39
N MET A 31 12.03 -13.85 5.34
CA MET A 31 11.77 -15.11 6.02
C MET A 31 11.94 -16.32 5.09
N THR A 32 11.85 -16.12 3.77
CA THR A 32 12.01 -17.17 2.78
C THR A 32 12.69 -16.69 1.51
N GLU A 33 13.50 -17.54 0.90
CA GLU A 33 14.10 -17.32 -0.42
C GLU A 33 13.14 -17.68 -1.57
N ASN A 34 12.02 -18.36 -1.28
CA ASN A 34 11.02 -18.76 -2.28
C ASN A 34 10.07 -17.61 -2.62
N SER A 35 10.45 -16.77 -3.57
CA SER A 35 9.62 -15.66 -4.06
C SER A 35 8.25 -16.12 -4.58
N GLU A 36 8.17 -17.28 -5.23
CA GLU A 36 6.91 -17.82 -5.75
C GLU A 36 5.88 -18.09 -4.64
N CYS A 37 6.33 -18.57 -3.48
CA CYS A 37 5.46 -18.79 -2.33
C CYS A 37 4.96 -17.47 -1.74
N VAL A 38 5.81 -16.44 -1.73
CA VAL A 38 5.45 -15.09 -1.28
C VAL A 38 4.41 -14.47 -2.22
N ASP A 39 4.64 -14.54 -3.53
CA ASP A 39 3.74 -13.99 -4.54
C ASP A 39 2.37 -14.68 -4.49
N SER A 40 2.34 -16.00 -4.32
CA SER A 40 1.10 -16.76 -4.15
C SER A 40 0.33 -16.34 -2.90
N ALA A 41 1.02 -16.18 -1.76
CA ALA A 41 0.40 -15.71 -0.52
C ALA A 41 -0.16 -14.28 -0.66
N LEU A 42 0.59 -13.38 -1.30
CA LEU A 42 0.17 -11.99 -1.56
C LEU A 42 -1.04 -11.94 -2.50
N GLN A 43 -1.02 -12.67 -3.60
CA GLN A 43 -2.16 -12.77 -4.51
C GLN A 43 -3.41 -13.25 -3.78
N ARG A 44 -3.27 -14.26 -2.92
CA ARG A 44 -4.39 -14.77 -2.13
C ARG A 44 -4.94 -13.72 -1.16
N LEU A 45 -4.10 -12.88 -0.55
CA LEU A 45 -4.54 -11.78 0.32
C LEU A 45 -5.30 -10.70 -0.45
N ILE A 46 -4.86 -10.39 -1.67
CA ILE A 46 -5.53 -9.43 -2.57
C ILE A 46 -6.90 -9.97 -2.98
N VAL A 47 -6.96 -11.23 -3.45
CA VAL A 47 -8.22 -11.87 -3.85
C VAL A 47 -9.19 -12.01 -2.68
N SER A 48 -8.67 -12.30 -1.49
CA SER A 48 -9.48 -12.37 -0.26
C SER A 48 -9.93 -11.00 0.26
N GLY A 49 -9.47 -9.90 -0.33
CA GLY A 49 -9.80 -8.54 0.09
C GLY A 49 -9.13 -8.07 1.39
N TYR A 50 -8.12 -8.81 1.89
CA TYR A 50 -7.30 -8.38 3.03
C TYR A 50 -6.30 -7.29 2.65
N LEU A 51 -5.85 -7.30 1.40
CA LEU A 51 -4.97 -6.28 0.83
C LEU A 51 -5.68 -5.51 -0.26
N ASP A 52 -5.87 -4.22 -0.01
CA ASP A 52 -6.38 -3.26 -0.99
C ASP A 52 -5.47 -2.03 -0.99
N ASP A 53 -4.38 -2.13 -1.77
CA ASP A 53 -3.38 -1.08 -1.87
C ASP A 53 -3.97 0.23 -2.41
N GLU A 54 -4.92 0.15 -3.34
CA GLU A 54 -5.56 1.33 -3.92
C GLU A 54 -6.33 2.10 -2.84
N ARG A 55 -7.16 1.40 -2.07
CA ARG A 55 -7.90 2.00 -0.96
C ARG A 55 -6.97 2.57 0.11
N LEU A 56 -5.89 1.87 0.45
CA LEU A 56 -4.90 2.36 1.41
C LEU A 56 -4.21 3.63 0.91
N VAL A 57 -3.82 3.69 -0.36
CA VAL A 57 -3.20 4.88 -0.96
C VAL A 57 -4.17 6.05 -0.97
N ILE A 58 -5.43 5.84 -1.35
CA ILE A 58 -6.46 6.89 -1.33
C ILE A 58 -6.61 7.45 0.08
N HIS A 59 -6.72 6.59 1.09
CA HIS A 59 -6.86 7.03 2.49
C HIS A 59 -5.63 7.80 3.00
N LEU A 60 -4.44 7.37 2.59
CA LEU A 60 -3.19 8.02 2.93
C LEU A 60 -3.07 9.41 2.28
N VAL A 61 -3.39 9.49 0.98
CA VAL A 61 -3.41 10.74 0.22
C VAL A 61 -4.40 11.70 0.86
N ASP A 62 -5.62 11.27 1.14
CA ASP A 62 -6.66 12.10 1.75
C ASP A 62 -6.24 12.62 3.14
N LYS A 63 -5.65 11.77 3.98
CA LYS A 63 -5.08 12.18 5.28
C LYS A 63 -4.03 13.29 5.12
N HIS A 64 -3.20 13.25 4.09
CA HIS A 64 -2.19 14.28 3.84
C HIS A 64 -2.77 15.54 3.17
N ILE A 65 -3.79 15.41 2.33
CA ILE A 65 -4.54 16.55 1.78
C ILE A 65 -5.19 17.35 2.90
N ARG A 66 -5.84 16.68 3.87
CA ARG A 66 -6.43 17.33 5.06
C ARG A 66 -5.37 18.07 5.89
N LYS A 67 -4.13 17.59 5.89
CA LYS A 67 -2.97 18.27 6.51
C LYS A 67 -2.35 19.37 5.64
N LYS A 68 -2.95 19.69 4.50
CA LYS A 68 -2.49 20.68 3.51
C LYS A 68 -1.07 20.43 2.97
N HIS A 69 -0.64 19.16 2.95
CA HIS A 69 0.65 18.83 2.34
C HIS A 69 0.55 18.96 0.81
N GLY A 70 1.57 19.58 0.21
CA GLY A 70 1.64 19.69 -1.24
C GLY A 70 1.81 18.32 -1.93
N PRO A 71 1.40 18.20 -3.22
CA PRO A 71 1.37 16.94 -3.94
C PRO A 71 2.75 16.26 -4.05
N THR A 72 3.84 17.02 -4.05
CA THR A 72 5.21 16.47 -4.02
C THR A 72 5.50 15.70 -2.74
N ARG A 73 5.06 16.21 -1.58
CA ARG A 73 5.28 15.55 -0.29
C ARG A 73 4.42 14.30 -0.17
N ILE A 74 3.19 14.35 -0.69
CA ILE A 74 2.29 13.19 -0.75
C ILE A 74 2.91 12.07 -1.60
N ARG A 75 3.47 12.38 -2.78
CA ARG A 75 4.18 11.38 -3.61
C ARG A 75 5.36 10.74 -2.87
N GLN A 76 6.11 11.52 -2.10
CA GLN A 76 7.23 11.02 -1.33
C GLN A 76 6.78 10.02 -0.26
N GLU A 77 5.70 10.33 0.47
CA GLU A 77 5.11 9.45 1.48
C GLU A 77 4.58 8.14 0.86
N VAL A 78 3.86 8.23 -0.25
CA VAL A 78 3.35 7.06 -1.00
C VAL A 78 4.51 6.17 -1.47
N ARG A 79 5.62 6.76 -1.95
CA ARG A 79 6.84 6.02 -2.30
C ARG A 79 7.50 5.36 -1.10
N GLN A 80 7.63 6.08 0.02
CA GLN A 80 8.25 5.56 1.24
C GLN A 80 7.49 4.35 1.80
N LYS A 81 6.16 4.41 1.77
CA LYS A 81 5.29 3.29 2.17
C LYS A 81 5.31 2.09 1.23
N GLY A 82 5.98 2.18 0.08
CA GLY A 82 6.14 1.05 -0.85
C GLY A 82 5.08 0.95 -1.95
N PHE A 83 4.18 1.92 -2.09
CA PHE A 83 3.18 1.95 -3.15
C PHE A 83 3.76 2.55 -4.45
N TRP A 84 4.82 1.91 -4.98
CA TRP A 84 5.58 2.42 -6.12
C TRP A 84 4.76 2.56 -7.40
N LEU A 85 3.88 1.58 -7.66
CA LEU A 85 3.01 1.58 -8.84
C LEU A 85 2.07 2.79 -8.82
N TYR A 86 1.55 3.13 -7.64
CA TYR A 86 0.56 4.18 -7.43
C TYR A 86 1.17 5.59 -7.35
N ALA A 87 2.44 5.71 -6.93
CA ALA A 87 3.11 7.00 -6.82
C ALA A 87 3.32 7.72 -8.17
N SER A 88 3.44 6.97 -9.27
CA SER A 88 3.60 7.51 -10.62
C SER A 88 2.27 7.65 -11.37
N LEU A 89 1.17 7.10 -10.85
CA LEU A 89 -0.13 7.18 -11.52
C LEU A 89 -0.58 8.63 -11.61
N ARG A 90 -0.78 9.07 -12.85
CA ARG A 90 -1.42 10.35 -13.18
C ARG A 90 -2.77 10.49 -12.47
N GLY A 91 -3.50 9.39 -12.27
CA GLY A 91 -4.80 9.34 -11.57
C GLY A 91 -4.75 9.91 -10.15
N ILE A 92 -3.83 9.44 -9.31
CA ILE A 92 -3.67 9.94 -7.93
C ILE A 92 -3.21 11.40 -7.92
N THR A 93 -2.35 11.78 -8.87
CA THR A 93 -1.90 13.17 -8.97
C THR A 93 -3.04 14.12 -9.33
N ASN A 94 -3.91 13.74 -10.27
CA ASN A 94 -5.06 14.53 -10.67
C ASN A 94 -6.13 14.57 -9.57
N PHE A 95 -6.44 13.41 -8.95
CA PHE A 95 -7.37 13.33 -7.84
C PHE A 95 -6.91 14.20 -6.66
N CYS A 96 -5.63 14.12 -6.31
CA CYS A 96 -5.03 14.91 -5.25
C CYS A 96 -5.02 16.41 -5.56
N LYS A 97 -4.76 16.80 -6.82
CA LYS A 97 -4.80 18.20 -7.25
C LYS A 97 -6.23 18.77 -7.21
N LEU A 98 -7.21 18.00 -7.68
CA LEU A 98 -8.63 18.38 -7.67
C LEU A 98 -9.17 18.51 -6.24
N GLN A 99 -8.91 17.52 -5.38
CA GLN A 99 -9.41 17.52 -4.00
C GLN A 99 -8.73 18.58 -3.12
N TRP A 100 -7.44 18.86 -3.34
CA TRP A 100 -6.73 19.94 -2.64
C TRP A 100 -7.28 21.33 -3.01
N LEU A 101 -7.56 21.57 -4.29
CA LEU A 101 -8.16 22.83 -4.76
C LEU A 101 -9.56 23.04 -4.17
N SER A 102 -10.38 21.98 -4.06
CA SER A 102 -11.72 22.08 -3.46
C SER A 102 -11.70 22.42 -1.96
N THR A 103 -10.63 22.11 -1.23
CA THR A 103 -10.49 22.45 0.20
C THR A 103 -9.97 23.87 0.47
N MET A 104 -9.73 24.66 -0.57
CA MET A 104 -9.27 26.06 -0.48
C MET A 104 -10.37 27.11 -0.72
N THR A 105 -11.57 26.68 -1.10
CA THR A 105 -12.82 27.47 -1.11
C THR A 105 -13.61 27.21 0.16
#